data_AF-A0A2M7ZJ59-F1
#
_entry.id   AF-A0A2M7ZJ59-F1
#
_cell.length_a   1.000
_cell.length_b   1.000
_cell.length_c   1.000
_cell.angle_alpha   90.00
_cell.angle_beta   90.00
_cell.angle_gamma   90.00
#
_symmetry.space_group_name_H-M   'P 1'
#
loop_
_entity.id
_entity.type
_entity.pdbx_description
1 polymer ?
#
loop_
_entity_poly.entity_id
_entity_poly.type
_entity_poly.pdbx_seq_one_letter_code
_entity_poly.pdbx_strand_id
1 'polypeptide(L)'
;MKKLYLTILLFSFLLQSQLIFAQQKNIQDNLLVGKWRSIKIDQKNVEINIQFNADGTVKYDISTILNGFYVLNNNKLISYFKNFGTDKTVVDTSLIEIKGNTMTQKSLLGGTTIKMTRVDKENNNSNFILGKWKSENYNGYQAITEFNAYFKVIVQLLVKSIEGSYTVNKNLISIISPNSNSMRMNYKITKDTMTLHNLENGKDLTMIKLKK
;
A
#
# COMPACT_ATOMS: atom_id res chain seq x y z
N MET A 1 49.12 -12.76 -43.48
CA MET A 1 49.02 -13.09 -42.04
C MET A 1 48.57 -11.92 -41.16
N LYS A 2 49.06 -10.67 -41.34
CA LYS A 2 48.66 -9.51 -40.51
C LYS A 2 47.16 -9.11 -40.59
N LYS A 3 46.49 -9.33 -41.73
CA LYS A 3 45.06 -8.99 -41.89
C LYS A 3 44.08 -9.95 -41.19
N LEU A 4 44.52 -11.18 -40.88
CA LEU A 4 43.68 -12.18 -40.21
C LEU A 4 43.62 -11.98 -38.69
N TYR A 5 44.67 -11.41 -38.10
CA TYR A 5 44.71 -11.07 -36.68
C TYR A 5 43.81 -9.89 -36.33
N LEU A 6 43.62 -8.94 -37.26
CA LEU A 6 42.81 -7.74 -37.01
C LEU A 6 41.30 -8.06 -36.98
N THR A 7 40.84 -9.02 -37.78
CA THR A 7 39.45 -9.47 -37.80
C THR A 7 39.07 -10.30 -36.56
N ILE A 8 40.01 -11.08 -36.01
CA ILE A 8 39.77 -11.86 -34.78
C ILE A 8 39.61 -10.92 -33.57
N LEU A 9 40.38 -9.83 -33.53
CA LEU A 9 40.37 -8.86 -32.42
C LEU A 9 39.07 -8.03 -32.35
N LEU A 10 38.47 -7.72 -33.50
CA LEU A 10 37.15 -7.05 -33.57
C LEU A 10 36.00 -7.98 -33.17
N PHE A 11 36.11 -9.29 -33.41
CA PHE A 11 35.09 -10.25 -32.99
C PHE A 11 35.09 -10.48 -31.48
N SER A 12 36.25 -10.42 -30.82
CA SER A 12 36.35 -10.51 -29.35
C SER A 12 35.80 -9.29 -28.62
N PHE A 13 35.82 -8.10 -29.23
CA PHE A 13 35.24 -6.89 -28.62
C PHE A 13 33.71 -6.83 -28.74
N LEU A 14 33.14 -7.41 -29.80
CA LEU A 14 31.69 -7.49 -29.99
C LEU A 14 31.01 -8.58 -29.14
N LEU A 15 31.77 -9.58 -28.67
CA LEU A 15 31.26 -10.60 -27.74
C LEU A 15 31.28 -10.15 -26.27
N GLN A 16 32.00 -9.08 -25.92
CA GLN A 16 32.01 -8.56 -24.54
C GLN A 16 30.89 -7.54 -24.27
N SER A 17 30.29 -6.93 -25.29
CA SER A 17 29.19 -5.97 -25.11
C SER A 17 27.81 -6.61 -24.89
N GLN A 18 27.72 -7.95 -24.99
CA GLN A 18 26.49 -8.69 -24.68
C GLN A 18 26.50 -9.37 -23.31
N LEU A 19 27.38 -8.95 -22.40
CA LEU A 19 27.12 -9.09 -20.96
C LEU A 19 25.99 -8.11 -20.58
N ILE A 20 24.82 -8.41 -21.13
CA ILE A 20 23.52 -8.02 -20.62
C ILE A 20 23.62 -8.22 -19.11
N PHE A 21 23.24 -7.18 -18.37
CA PHE A 21 22.93 -7.24 -16.95
C PHE A 21 21.80 -8.26 -16.74
N ALA A 22 22.11 -9.54 -16.87
CA ALA A 22 21.39 -10.58 -16.19
C ALA A 22 21.82 -10.41 -14.74
N GLN A 23 21.10 -9.54 -14.01
CA GLN A 23 21.00 -9.71 -12.56
C GLN A 23 20.72 -11.19 -12.38
N GLN A 24 21.68 -11.89 -11.79
CA GLN A 24 21.61 -13.32 -11.54
C GLN A 24 20.39 -13.51 -10.65
N LYS A 25 19.26 -13.85 -11.29
CA LYS A 25 17.93 -13.84 -10.70
C LYS A 25 17.95 -14.84 -9.55
N ASN A 26 18.15 -14.34 -8.33
CA ASN A 26 18.28 -15.20 -7.18
C ASN A 26 16.90 -15.82 -6.95
N ILE A 27 16.84 -17.11 -6.61
CA ILE A 27 15.56 -17.80 -6.37
C ILE A 27 14.78 -17.09 -5.24
N GLN A 28 15.49 -16.42 -4.32
CA GLN A 28 14.89 -15.56 -3.29
C GLN A 28 14.25 -14.28 -3.82
N ASP A 29 14.69 -13.74 -4.97
CA ASP A 29 14.11 -12.53 -5.56
C ASP A 29 12.70 -12.79 -6.08
N ASN A 30 12.47 -13.98 -6.64
CA ASN A 30 11.12 -14.40 -7.05
C ASN A 30 10.15 -14.56 -5.87
N LEU A 31 10.66 -14.95 -4.70
CA LEU A 31 9.83 -15.06 -3.49
C LEU A 31 9.40 -13.70 -2.96
N LEU A 32 10.23 -12.67 -3.14
CA LEU A 32 9.96 -11.29 -2.72
C LEU A 32 8.83 -10.65 -3.54
N VAL A 33 8.75 -10.95 -4.85
CA VAL A 33 7.72 -10.37 -5.73
C VAL A 33 6.30 -10.67 -5.21
N GLY A 34 5.51 -9.63 -5.05
CA GLY A 34 4.15 -9.69 -4.53
C GLY A 34 3.80 -8.51 -3.61
N LYS A 35 2.57 -8.54 -3.11
CA LYS A 35 2.07 -7.58 -2.12
C LYS A 35 2.25 -8.15 -0.73
N TRP A 36 2.81 -7.34 0.17
CA TRP A 36 3.09 -7.67 1.55
C TRP A 36 2.39 -6.67 2.46
N ARG A 37 1.79 -7.16 3.55
CA ARG A 37 1.09 -6.35 4.54
C ARG A 37 1.65 -6.62 5.93
N SER A 38 1.93 -5.58 6.71
CA SER A 38 2.39 -5.72 8.10
C SER A 38 1.40 -6.51 8.97
N ILE A 39 1.88 -7.46 9.78
CA ILE A 39 1.05 -8.22 10.72
C ILE A 39 0.74 -7.39 11.97
N LYS A 40 1.74 -6.67 12.48
CA LYS A 40 1.61 -5.87 13.70
C LYS A 40 1.19 -4.47 13.33
N ILE A 41 -0.08 -4.19 13.56
CA ILE A 41 -0.58 -2.83 13.62
C ILE A 41 -0.21 -2.32 15.02
N ASP A 42 0.62 -1.27 15.11
CA ASP A 42 1.08 -0.74 16.39
C ASP A 42 -0.08 -0.09 17.20
N GLN A 43 0.20 0.42 18.40
CA GLN A 43 -0.80 1.14 19.22
C GLN A 43 -1.45 2.34 18.49
N LYS A 44 -0.85 2.81 17.39
CA LYS A 44 -1.33 3.93 16.58
C LYS A 44 -2.12 3.46 15.35
N ASN A 45 -2.46 2.18 15.29
CA ASN A 45 -3.17 1.55 14.19
C ASN A 45 -2.50 1.75 12.81
N VAL A 46 -1.17 1.76 12.75
CA VAL A 46 -0.41 1.93 11.50
C VAL A 46 -0.27 0.60 10.76
N GLU A 47 -0.62 0.59 9.48
CA GLU A 47 -0.42 -0.52 8.54
C GLU A 47 0.60 -0.11 7.47
N ILE A 48 1.57 -0.99 7.20
CA ILE A 48 2.54 -0.81 6.13
C ILE A 48 2.25 -1.87 5.06
N ASN A 49 2.07 -1.41 3.82
CA ASN A 49 1.94 -2.27 2.64
C ASN A 49 3.14 -2.04 1.71
N ILE A 50 3.75 -3.11 1.23
CA ILE A 50 4.86 -3.04 0.28
C ILE A 50 4.56 -3.98 -0.88
N GLN A 51 4.58 -3.46 -2.10
CA GLN A 51 4.45 -4.24 -3.32
C GLN A 51 5.79 -4.24 -4.06
N PHE A 52 6.40 -5.40 -4.18
CA PHE A 52 7.56 -5.62 -5.04
C PHE A 52 7.11 -6.20 -6.37
N ASN A 53 7.42 -5.53 -7.47
CA ASN A 53 7.08 -5.99 -8.82
C ASN A 53 8.26 -6.71 -9.48
N ALA A 54 7.96 -7.58 -10.44
CA ALA A 54 8.98 -8.37 -11.13
C ALA A 54 9.90 -7.54 -12.04
N ASP A 55 9.50 -6.32 -12.38
CA ASP A 55 10.26 -5.36 -13.18
C ASP A 55 11.24 -4.51 -12.36
N GLY A 56 11.38 -4.78 -11.06
CA GLY A 56 12.26 -4.02 -10.16
C GLY A 56 11.62 -2.73 -9.60
N THR A 57 10.33 -2.47 -9.86
CA THR A 57 9.61 -1.36 -9.24
C THR A 57 9.01 -1.75 -7.89
N VAL A 58 8.85 -0.77 -7.01
CA VAL A 58 8.29 -0.95 -5.66
C VAL A 58 7.30 0.15 -5.33
N LYS A 59 6.24 -0.22 -4.62
CA LYS A 59 5.33 0.71 -3.94
C LYS A 59 5.34 0.43 -2.45
N TYR A 60 5.54 1.47 -1.66
CA TYR A 60 5.58 1.43 -0.20
C TYR A 60 4.55 2.41 0.35
N ASP A 61 3.51 1.90 0.99
CA ASP A 61 2.41 2.66 1.53
C ASP A 61 2.39 2.55 3.06
N ILE A 62 2.22 3.69 3.73
CA ILE A 62 1.93 3.78 5.16
C ILE A 62 0.51 4.31 5.29
N SER A 63 -0.33 3.54 5.97
CA SER A 63 -1.70 3.91 6.25
C SER A 63 -1.97 3.87 7.75
N THR A 64 -2.94 4.67 8.20
CA THR A 64 -3.51 4.58 9.54
C THR A 64 -4.93 4.05 9.44
N ILE A 65 -5.30 3.11 10.31
CA ILE A 65 -6.60 2.45 10.30
C ILE A 65 -7.44 2.93 11.47
N LEU A 66 -8.60 3.52 11.17
CA LEU A 66 -9.64 3.85 12.12
C LEU A 66 -10.72 2.78 12.06
N ASN A 67 -10.90 2.06 13.16
CA ASN A 67 -11.99 1.11 13.32
C ASN A 67 -13.15 1.76 14.07
N GLY A 68 -14.36 1.50 13.62
CA GLY A 68 -15.56 2.03 14.22
C GLY A 68 -16.81 1.22 13.94
N PHE A 69 -17.92 1.75 14.42
CA PHE A 69 -19.26 1.25 14.15
C PHE A 69 -20.10 2.34 13.52
N TYR A 70 -21.15 1.97 12.81
CA TYR A 70 -22.07 2.92 12.23
C TYR A 70 -23.52 2.51 12.40
N VAL A 71 -24.40 3.51 12.43
CA VAL A 71 -25.84 3.36 12.31
C VAL A 71 -26.28 4.20 11.11
N LEU A 72 -27.10 3.60 10.25
CA LEU A 72 -27.73 4.31 9.14
C LEU A 72 -29.24 4.32 9.35
N ASN A 73 -29.81 5.52 9.46
CA ASN A 73 -31.25 5.72 9.49
C ASN A 73 -31.63 6.65 8.33
N ASN A 74 -32.29 6.09 7.31
CA ASN A 74 -32.50 6.75 6.02
C ASN A 74 -31.18 7.28 5.44
N ASN A 75 -31.06 8.60 5.26
CA ASN A 75 -29.86 9.26 4.76
C ASN A 75 -28.95 9.78 5.88
N LYS A 76 -29.28 9.53 7.15
CA LYS A 76 -28.47 9.97 8.30
C LYS A 76 -27.52 8.86 8.73
N LEU A 77 -26.23 9.09 8.54
CA LEU A 77 -25.14 8.24 8.97
C LEU A 77 -24.59 8.74 10.31
N ILE A 78 -24.55 7.86 11.31
CA ILE A 78 -23.91 8.13 12.60
C ILE A 78 -22.75 7.15 12.74
N SER A 79 -21.53 7.66 12.84
CA SER A 79 -20.31 6.86 12.96
C SER A 79 -19.66 7.06 14.32
N TYR A 80 -19.17 5.97 14.90
CA TYR A 80 -18.55 5.92 16.22
C TYR A 80 -17.13 5.40 16.07
N PHE A 81 -16.14 6.27 16.31
CA PHE A 81 -14.73 5.92 16.22
C PHE A 81 -14.06 6.05 17.58
N LYS A 82 -13.19 5.10 17.94
CA LYS A 82 -12.31 5.30 19.09
C LYS A 82 -11.18 6.25 18.70
N ASN A 83 -10.95 7.27 19.52
CA ASN A 83 -9.84 8.19 19.29
C ASN A 83 -8.50 7.49 19.56
N PHE A 84 -7.47 7.77 18.77
CA PHE A 84 -6.18 7.12 18.94
C PHE A 84 -5.53 7.50 20.27
N GLY A 85 -5.03 6.49 20.99
CA GLY A 85 -4.36 6.69 22.28
C GLY A 85 -5.28 7.05 23.45
N THR A 86 -6.61 7.06 23.27
CA THR A 86 -7.57 7.26 24.35
C THR A 86 -8.75 6.31 24.21
N ASP A 87 -9.41 5.94 25.31
CA ASP A 87 -10.66 5.16 25.24
C ASP A 87 -11.90 6.01 24.92
N LYS A 88 -11.72 7.29 24.56
CA LYS A 88 -12.83 8.18 24.22
C LYS A 88 -13.37 7.84 22.83
N THR A 89 -14.69 7.74 22.74
CA THR A 89 -15.40 7.56 21.47
C THR A 89 -15.77 8.93 20.91
N VAL A 90 -15.44 9.15 19.64
CA VAL A 90 -15.85 10.31 18.86
C VAL A 90 -17.04 9.90 18.00
N VAL A 91 -18.08 10.72 18.03
CA VAL A 91 -19.29 10.52 17.23
C VAL A 91 -19.28 11.54 16.10
N ASP A 92 -19.32 11.07 14.86
CA ASP A 92 -19.60 11.92 13.69
C ASP A 92 -21.00 11.62 13.18
N THR A 93 -21.79 12.67 12.96
CA THR A 93 -23.11 12.56 12.37
C THR A 93 -23.09 13.27 11.04
N SER A 94 -23.51 12.58 9.99
CA SER A 94 -23.49 13.05 8.62
C SER A 94 -24.80 12.76 7.89
N LEU A 95 -25.10 13.55 6.86
CA LEU A 95 -26.08 13.20 5.84
C LEU A 95 -25.36 12.61 4.63
N ILE A 96 -25.87 11.51 4.08
CA ILE A 96 -25.31 10.86 2.90
C ILE A 96 -26.28 10.91 1.72
N GLU A 97 -25.74 11.04 0.52
CA GLU A 97 -26.47 10.83 -0.73
C GLU A 97 -25.65 9.90 -1.61
N ILE A 98 -26.28 8.82 -2.09
CA ILE A 98 -25.64 7.86 -3.01
C ILE A 98 -26.30 7.97 -4.38
N LYS A 99 -25.50 8.21 -5.40
CA LYS A 99 -25.89 8.26 -6.81
C LYS A 99 -24.96 7.36 -7.62
N GLY A 100 -25.42 6.14 -7.89
CA GLY A 100 -24.60 5.10 -8.53
C GLY A 100 -23.34 4.82 -7.72
N ASN A 101 -22.17 5.07 -8.31
CA ASN A 101 -20.88 4.85 -7.66
C ASN A 101 -20.34 6.05 -6.90
N THR A 102 -21.12 7.12 -6.73
CA THR A 102 -20.72 8.30 -5.98
C THR A 102 -21.51 8.39 -4.69
N MET A 103 -20.81 8.61 -3.59
CA MET A 103 -21.40 8.98 -2.31
C MET A 103 -20.93 10.37 -1.93
N THR A 104 -21.87 11.22 -1.55
CA THR A 104 -21.59 12.51 -0.91
C THR A 104 -21.95 12.38 0.57
N GLN A 105 -21.01 12.65 1.46
CA GLN A 105 -21.21 12.68 2.90
C GLN A 105 -20.99 14.10 3.42
N LYS A 106 -22.00 14.69 4.05
CA LYS A 106 -21.94 16.02 4.66
C LYS A 106 -22.01 15.91 6.18
N SER A 107 -20.93 16.23 6.88
CA SER A 107 -20.89 16.26 8.35
C SER A 107 -21.81 17.37 8.87
N LEU A 108 -22.64 17.02 9.85
CA LEU A 108 -23.51 17.94 10.56
C LEU A 108 -22.79 18.65 11.72
N LEU A 109 -21.65 18.12 12.17
CA LEU A 109 -20.86 18.71 13.24
C LEU A 109 -19.79 19.66 12.69
N GLY A 110 -19.09 19.25 11.62
CA GLY A 110 -17.99 20.03 11.04
C GLY A 110 -18.36 20.80 9.78
N GLY A 111 -19.55 20.60 9.20
CA GLY A 111 -19.99 21.22 7.94
C GLY A 111 -19.23 20.75 6.69
N THR A 112 -18.20 19.92 6.85
CA THR A 112 -17.39 19.40 5.76
C THR A 112 -18.20 18.44 4.88
N THR A 113 -17.98 18.53 3.57
CA THR A 113 -18.58 17.62 2.60
C THR A 113 -17.48 16.83 1.92
N ILE A 114 -17.58 15.51 1.98
CA ILE A 114 -16.62 14.57 1.40
C ILE A 114 -17.34 13.82 0.28
N LYS A 115 -16.70 13.79 -0.89
CA LYS A 115 -17.14 12.97 -2.01
C LYS A 115 -16.30 11.70 -2.04
N MET A 116 -16.97 10.57 -2.18
CA MET A 116 -16.38 9.26 -2.28
C MET A 116 -16.85 8.55 -3.54
N THR A 117 -15.97 7.72 -4.11
CA THR A 117 -16.26 6.86 -5.26
C THR A 117 -16.15 5.41 -4.85
N ARG A 118 -17.13 4.60 -5.22
CA ARG A 118 -17.13 3.16 -4.97
C ARG A 118 -15.96 2.48 -5.69
N VAL A 119 -15.24 1.60 -5.01
CA VAL A 119 -14.08 0.88 -5.57
C VAL A 119 -14.24 -0.64 -5.58
N ASP A 120 -15.27 -1.19 -4.96
CA ASP A 120 -15.60 -2.60 -5.09
C ASP A 120 -16.44 -2.89 -6.34
N LYS A 121 -16.26 -4.10 -6.88
CA LYS A 121 -17.00 -4.56 -8.07
C LYS A 121 -18.36 -5.16 -7.71
N GLU A 122 -18.48 -5.73 -6.51
CA GLU A 122 -19.65 -6.50 -6.08
C GLU A 122 -20.90 -5.63 -5.93
N ASN A 123 -20.74 -4.37 -5.54
CA ASN A 123 -21.85 -3.44 -5.28
C ASN A 123 -21.92 -2.32 -6.33
N ASN A 124 -21.40 -2.55 -7.53
CA ASN A 124 -21.36 -1.55 -8.59
C ASN A 124 -22.78 -1.02 -8.91
N ASN A 125 -22.95 0.30 -8.96
CA ASN A 125 -24.22 1.01 -9.15
C ASN A 125 -25.31 0.73 -8.09
N SER A 126 -24.94 0.17 -6.94
CA SER A 126 -25.83 0.00 -5.79
C SER A 126 -26.08 1.33 -5.07
N ASN A 127 -27.33 1.55 -4.63
CA ASN A 127 -27.71 2.67 -3.76
C ASN A 127 -27.49 2.37 -2.26
N PHE A 128 -26.85 1.26 -1.90
CA PHE A 128 -26.53 0.90 -0.52
C PHE A 128 -25.15 1.41 -0.11
N ILE A 129 -24.99 1.80 1.16
CA ILE A 129 -23.70 2.23 1.73
C ILE A 129 -22.65 1.11 1.79
N LEU A 130 -23.07 -0.15 1.80
CA LEU A 130 -22.18 -1.29 1.97
C LEU A 130 -21.10 -1.32 0.89
N GLY A 131 -19.89 -1.68 1.30
CA GLY A 131 -18.75 -1.80 0.42
C GLY A 131 -17.64 -0.80 0.67
N LYS A 132 -16.72 -0.73 -0.29
CA LYS A 132 -15.52 0.11 -0.24
C LYS A 132 -15.69 1.38 -1.05
N TRP A 133 -15.33 2.50 -0.43
CA TRP A 133 -15.46 3.85 -0.95
C TRP A 133 -14.15 4.58 -0.83
N LYS A 134 -13.70 5.23 -1.91
CA LYS A 134 -12.47 6.00 -1.96
C LYS A 134 -12.77 7.49 -1.97
N SER A 135 -12.16 8.25 -1.07
CA SER A 135 -12.11 9.73 -1.12
C SER A 135 -10.69 10.19 -1.36
N GLU A 136 -10.51 11.23 -2.17
CA GLU A 136 -9.19 11.84 -2.41
C GLU A 136 -8.79 12.87 -1.34
N ASN A 137 -9.75 13.36 -0.55
CA ASN A 137 -9.51 14.44 0.42
C ASN A 137 -10.34 14.25 1.70
N TYR A 138 -10.17 13.12 2.37
CA TYR A 138 -10.65 12.94 3.74
C TYR A 138 -9.64 13.57 4.69
N ASN A 139 -9.96 14.76 5.21
CA ASN A 139 -9.08 15.53 6.10
C ASN A 139 -7.67 15.76 5.53
N GLY A 140 -7.54 16.03 4.22
CA GLY A 140 -6.25 16.23 3.56
C GLY A 140 -5.57 14.97 3.04
N TYR A 141 -6.15 13.79 3.25
CA TYR A 141 -5.58 12.51 2.83
C TYR A 141 -6.51 11.73 1.90
N GLN A 142 -5.92 10.89 1.06
CA GLN A 142 -6.67 9.84 0.39
C GLN A 142 -7.12 8.81 1.44
N ALA A 143 -8.36 8.36 1.36
CA ALA A 143 -8.89 7.34 2.27
C ALA A 143 -9.71 6.28 1.53
N ILE A 144 -9.68 5.05 2.06
CA ILE A 144 -10.63 4.00 1.75
C ILE A 144 -11.51 3.77 2.98
N THR A 145 -12.80 3.97 2.83
CA THR A 145 -13.82 3.69 3.84
C THR A 145 -14.57 2.43 3.45
N GLU A 146 -14.61 1.45 4.34
CA GLU A 146 -15.33 0.19 4.16
C GLU A 146 -16.48 0.11 5.16
N PHE A 147 -17.71 -0.06 4.65
CA PHE A 147 -18.91 -0.35 5.45
C PHE A 147 -19.33 -1.79 5.22
N ASN A 148 -19.63 -2.53 6.29
CA ASN A 148 -20.09 -3.91 6.19
C ASN A 148 -21.48 -4.13 6.79
N ALA A 149 -22.08 -5.28 6.45
CA ALA A 149 -23.43 -5.65 6.90
C ALA A 149 -23.55 -5.88 8.43
N TYR A 150 -22.42 -5.89 9.16
CA TYR A 150 -22.36 -6.04 10.61
C TYR A 150 -22.17 -4.69 11.32
N PHE A 151 -22.55 -3.59 10.67
CA PHE A 151 -22.50 -2.24 11.23
C PHE A 151 -21.09 -1.76 11.60
N LYS A 152 -20.04 -2.35 11.02
CA LYS A 152 -18.67 -1.88 11.19
C LYS A 152 -18.29 -0.94 10.06
N VAL A 153 -17.53 0.08 10.42
CA VAL A 153 -16.87 0.98 9.49
C VAL A 153 -15.37 0.94 9.74
N ILE A 154 -14.59 0.82 8.67
CA ILE A 154 -13.13 0.87 8.70
C ILE A 154 -12.70 2.00 7.77
N VAL A 155 -11.94 2.97 8.28
CA VAL A 155 -11.36 4.03 7.46
C VAL A 155 -9.85 3.84 7.43
N GLN A 156 -9.31 3.54 6.25
CA GLN A 156 -7.87 3.47 6.00
C GLN A 156 -7.42 4.79 5.37
N LEU A 157 -6.69 5.60 6.14
CA LEU A 157 -6.10 6.87 5.70
C LEU A 157 -4.70 6.61 5.14
N LEU A 158 -4.47 6.90 3.87
CA LEU A 158 -3.15 6.81 3.25
C LEU A 158 -2.32 8.03 3.67
N VAL A 159 -1.37 7.82 4.59
CA VAL A 159 -0.54 8.89 5.16
C VAL A 159 0.66 9.17 4.27
N LYS A 160 1.24 8.12 3.68
CA LYS A 160 2.40 8.21 2.82
C LYS A 160 2.36 7.13 1.75
N SER A 161 2.66 7.50 0.52
CA SER A 161 2.89 6.58 -0.61
C SER A 161 4.24 6.92 -1.23
N ILE A 162 5.10 5.92 -1.37
CA ILE A 162 6.42 6.03 -1.99
C ILE A 162 6.44 5.06 -3.15
N GLU A 163 6.76 5.57 -4.33
CA GLU A 163 6.96 4.75 -5.54
C GLU A 163 8.41 4.91 -5.99
N GLY A 164 9.02 3.82 -6.43
CA GLY A 164 10.42 3.80 -6.79
C GLY A 164 10.88 2.49 -7.38
N SER A 165 12.19 2.27 -7.35
CA SER A 165 12.83 1.02 -7.73
C SER A 165 13.42 0.32 -6.51
N TYR A 166 13.61 -0.99 -6.62
CA TYR A 166 14.32 -1.77 -5.63
C TYR A 166 15.38 -2.64 -6.27
N THR A 167 16.44 -2.91 -5.51
CA THR A 167 17.45 -3.91 -5.83
C THR A 167 17.61 -4.86 -4.65
N VAL A 168 18.02 -6.09 -4.96
CA VAL A 168 18.29 -7.12 -3.95
C VAL A 168 19.73 -7.57 -4.11
N ASN A 169 20.46 -7.58 -3.00
CA ASN A 169 21.80 -8.17 -2.92
C ASN A 169 21.85 -9.09 -1.70
N LYS A 170 21.92 -10.40 -1.94
CA LYS A 170 21.80 -11.44 -0.90
C LYS A 170 20.51 -11.25 -0.09
N ASN A 171 20.64 -10.88 1.19
CA ASN A 171 19.55 -10.67 2.12
C ASN A 171 19.25 -9.18 2.36
N LEU A 172 19.72 -8.28 1.50
CA LEU A 172 19.54 -6.84 1.61
C LEU A 172 18.66 -6.32 0.47
N ILE A 173 17.54 -5.69 0.82
CA ILE A 173 16.70 -4.91 -0.09
C ILE A 173 17.14 -3.46 0.01
N SER A 174 17.35 -2.81 -1.14
CA SER A 174 17.53 -1.36 -1.21
C SER A 174 16.43 -0.75 -2.06
N ILE A 175 15.62 0.13 -1.45
CA ILE A 175 14.56 0.89 -2.12
C ILE A 175 15.08 2.30 -2.40
N ILE A 176 14.93 2.74 -3.64
CA ILE A 176 15.30 4.09 -4.10
C ILE A 176 14.05 4.72 -4.67
N SER A 177 13.66 5.89 -4.15
CA SER A 177 12.56 6.67 -4.69
C SER A 177 13.10 8.03 -5.15
N PRO A 178 12.60 8.59 -6.27
CA PRO A 178 13.10 9.86 -6.83
C PRO A 178 13.03 11.03 -5.84
N ASN A 179 12.06 11.00 -4.92
CA ASN A 179 11.71 12.12 -4.04
C ASN A 179 12.00 11.82 -2.56
N SER A 180 12.71 10.73 -2.24
CA SER A 180 13.02 10.35 -0.86
C SER A 180 14.41 9.75 -0.71
N ASN A 181 14.95 9.80 0.50
CA ASN A 181 16.13 9.04 0.88
C ASN A 181 15.93 7.54 0.58
N SER A 182 17.04 6.86 0.25
CA SER A 182 17.08 5.41 0.08
C SER A 182 16.74 4.70 1.41
N MET A 183 16.03 3.58 1.34
CA MET A 183 15.76 2.72 2.49
C MET A 183 16.44 1.37 2.27
N ARG A 184 17.13 0.86 3.28
CA ARG A 184 17.81 -0.43 3.23
C ARG A 184 17.28 -1.34 4.32
N MET A 185 16.96 -2.57 3.94
CA MET A 185 16.34 -3.53 4.85
C MET A 185 16.98 -4.90 4.67
N ASN A 186 17.46 -5.48 5.77
CA ASN A 186 17.74 -6.91 5.78
C ASN A 186 16.41 -7.65 5.77
N TYR A 187 16.30 -8.72 4.99
CA TYR A 187 15.06 -9.49 4.90
C TYR A 187 15.28 -10.99 5.00
N LYS A 188 14.25 -11.69 5.47
CA LYS A 188 14.13 -13.14 5.43
C LYS A 188 12.70 -13.51 5.11
N ILE A 189 12.51 -14.40 4.14
CA ILE A 189 11.20 -14.94 3.78
C ILE A 189 11.11 -16.39 4.24
N THR A 190 10.00 -16.75 4.86
CA THR A 190 9.66 -18.13 5.22
C THR A 190 8.19 -18.35 4.89
N LYS A 191 7.91 -19.16 3.86
CA LYS A 191 6.57 -19.31 3.27
C LYS A 191 5.98 -17.95 2.88
N ASP A 192 4.83 -17.60 3.44
CA ASP A 192 4.11 -16.35 3.18
C ASP A 192 4.43 -15.25 4.19
N THR A 193 5.49 -15.41 5.00
CA THR A 193 5.91 -14.41 5.99
C THR A 193 7.28 -13.85 5.64
N MET A 194 7.41 -12.54 5.72
CA MET A 194 8.67 -11.81 5.56
C MET A 194 8.98 -11.02 6.82
N THR A 195 10.19 -11.17 7.35
CA THR A 195 10.73 -10.29 8.38
C THR A 195 11.70 -9.32 7.74
N LEU A 196 11.51 -8.03 8.00
CA LEU A 196 12.36 -6.94 7.57
C LEU A 196 13.01 -6.30 8.80
N HIS A 197 14.29 -5.95 8.70
CA HIS A 197 15.01 -5.13 9.66
C HIS A 197 15.51 -3.88 8.94
N ASN A 198 14.96 -2.72 9.29
CA ASN A 198 15.30 -1.44 8.67
C ASN A 198 16.62 -0.90 9.22
N LEU A 199 17.59 -0.66 8.33
CA LEU A 199 18.95 -0.25 8.71
C LEU A 199 19.06 1.24 9.06
N GLU A 200 18.09 2.06 8.64
CA GLU A 200 18.08 3.50 8.92
C GLU A 200 17.51 3.82 10.31
N ASN A 201 16.60 3.01 10.84
CA ASN A 201 15.96 3.25 12.14
C ASN A 201 15.99 2.07 13.13
N GLY A 202 16.60 0.95 12.74
CA GLY A 202 16.77 -0.24 13.58
C GLY A 202 15.48 -1.00 13.91
N LYS A 203 14.35 -0.67 13.27
CA LYS A 203 13.06 -1.31 13.56
C LYS A 203 12.84 -2.56 12.73
N ASP A 204 12.23 -3.54 13.37
CA ASP A 204 11.76 -4.76 12.72
C ASP A 204 10.30 -4.63 12.27
N LEU A 205 9.99 -5.23 11.13
CA LEU A 205 8.65 -5.36 10.59
C LEU A 205 8.41 -6.81 10.16
N THR A 206 7.32 -7.39 10.62
CA THR A 206 6.86 -8.69 10.11
C THR A 206 5.69 -8.46 9.18
N MET A 207 5.74 -9.04 7.99
CA MET A 207 4.75 -8.91 6.94
C MET A 207 4.25 -10.26 6.47
N ILE A 208 3.00 -10.29 6.01
CA ILE A 208 2.37 -11.43 5.33
C ILE A 208 2.16 -11.14 3.85
N LYS A 209 2.37 -12.14 3.02
CA LYS A 209 2.09 -12.07 1.58
C LYS A 209 0.58 -12.12 1.37
N LEU A 210 0.06 -11.16 0.62
CA LEU A 210 -1.34 -11.15 0.21
C LEU A 210 -1.51 -12.09 -0.98
N LYS A 211 -2.52 -12.96 -0.91
CA LYS A 211 -2.88 -13.85 -2.01
C LYS A 211 -3.40 -13.00 -3.19
N LYS A 212 -3.03 -13.40 -4.41
CA LYS A 212 -3.52 -12.79 -5.65
C LYS A 212 -5.00 -13.07 -5.83
#